data_AF-A0A542GLQ6-F1
#
_entry.id   AF-A0A542GLQ6-F1
#
_cell.length_a   1.000
_cell.length_b   1.000
_cell.length_c   1.000
_cell.angle_alpha   90.00
_cell.angle_beta   90.00
_cell.angle_gamma   90.00
#
_symmetry.space_group_name_H-M   'P 1'
#
loop_
_entity.id
_entity.type
_entity.pdbx_description
1 polymer ?
#
loop_
_entity_poly.entity_id
_entity_poly.type
_entity_poly.pdbx_seq_one_letter_code
_entity_poly.pdbx_strand_id
1 'polypeptide(L)'
;METLRGETSYGDEWKLVLSQVKPLPLPVPRAEIPTDPGIYIWFRDGQPIYVGEGLGAKGLRRRLSSHFSKGADLSRSTLRASVAVAQLGIGRSVARQGPSLVNADQIAVVNQWLPSCELGWIAFEGPEEAHALEVRLRDEWLPPLNLVQPQAVCVSSRRGTIPPLETVARTSRLSRQLLLAAPGCAELEEVDRGLGLTLTQHTSACR
;
A
#
# COMPACT_ATOMS: atom_id res chain seq x y z
N MET A 1 -34.41 -4.01 2.85
CA MET A 1 -33.23 -4.88 2.65
C MET A 1 -32.08 -4.18 3.33
N GLU A 2 -31.78 -4.61 4.55
CA GLU A 2 -30.78 -4.01 5.41
C GLU A 2 -29.49 -4.79 5.17
N THR A 3 -28.57 -4.20 4.40
CA THR A 3 -27.29 -4.82 4.07
C THR A 3 -26.50 -4.97 5.36
N LEU A 4 -26.27 -6.20 5.80
CA LEU A 4 -25.29 -6.57 6.83
C LEU A 4 -23.91 -6.14 6.33
N ARG A 5 -23.59 -4.85 6.46
CA ARG A 5 -22.22 -4.34 6.32
C ARG A 5 -21.49 -4.85 7.56
N GLY A 6 -20.83 -5.99 7.44
CA GLY A 6 -19.79 -6.34 8.41
C GLY A 6 -18.84 -5.15 8.46
N GLU A 7 -18.73 -4.51 9.62
CA GLU A 7 -17.81 -3.41 9.82
C GLU A 7 -16.40 -3.95 9.57
N THR A 8 -15.88 -3.68 8.36
CA THR A 8 -14.46 -3.85 8.12
C THR A 8 -13.79 -2.76 8.95
N SER A 9 -13.29 -3.14 10.13
CA SER A 9 -12.54 -2.21 10.96
C SER A 9 -11.19 -2.00 10.32
N TYR A 10 -11.06 -0.94 9.52
CA TYR A 10 -9.77 -0.48 9.04
C TYR A 10 -8.90 -0.01 10.22
N GLY A 11 -7.59 -0.05 10.05
CA GLY A 11 -6.69 0.62 10.98
C GLY A 11 -6.74 2.14 10.83
N ASP A 12 -5.97 2.84 11.66
CA ASP A 12 -6.09 4.29 11.81
C ASP A 12 -5.52 5.05 10.61
N GLU A 13 -4.48 4.53 9.95
CA GLU A 13 -3.93 5.12 8.72
C GLU A 13 -4.96 5.06 7.59
N TRP A 14 -5.62 3.91 7.42
CA TRP A 14 -6.72 3.78 6.47
C TRP A 14 -7.88 4.72 6.79
N LYS A 15 -8.33 4.82 8.05
CA LYS A 15 -9.41 5.76 8.41
C LYS A 15 -9.04 7.21 8.07
N LEU A 16 -7.80 7.60 8.38
CA LEU A 16 -7.29 8.93 8.08
C LEU A 16 -7.31 9.20 6.56
N VAL A 17 -6.78 8.28 5.76
CA VAL A 17 -6.76 8.42 4.30
C VAL A 17 -8.17 8.43 3.71
N LEU A 18 -9.05 7.53 4.16
CA LEU A 18 -10.44 7.45 3.71
C LEU A 18 -11.25 8.72 4.04
N SER A 19 -10.89 9.46 5.09
CA SER A 19 -11.51 10.75 5.41
C SER A 19 -11.09 11.89 4.47
N GLN A 20 -9.95 11.76 3.80
CA GLN A 20 -9.38 12.77 2.89
C GLN A 20 -9.73 12.51 1.43
N VAL A 21 -9.99 11.25 1.08
CA VAL A 21 -10.29 10.84 -0.29
C VAL A 21 -11.78 11.05 -0.59
N LYS A 22 -12.07 11.72 -1.71
CA LYS A 22 -13.40 11.77 -2.29
C LYS A 22 -13.51 10.77 -3.45
N PRO A 23 -14.22 9.63 -3.30
CA PRO A 23 -14.47 8.73 -4.40
C PRO A 23 -15.33 9.39 -5.47
N LEU A 24 -14.96 9.22 -6.73
CA LEU A 24 -15.73 9.66 -7.90
C LEU A 24 -16.16 8.45 -8.73
N PRO A 25 -17.44 8.38 -9.14
CA PRO A 25 -17.88 7.31 -10.02
C PRO A 25 -17.18 7.41 -11.37
N LEU A 26 -16.93 6.26 -12.02
CA LEU A 26 -16.37 6.25 -13.36
C LEU A 26 -17.43 6.51 -14.43
N PRO A 27 -17.05 7.17 -15.56
CA PRO A 27 -15.71 7.63 -15.91
C PRO A 27 -15.33 8.96 -15.25
N VAL A 28 -14.08 9.05 -14.77
CA VAL A 28 -13.49 10.30 -14.27
C VAL A 28 -12.83 11.05 -15.44
N PRO A 29 -13.12 12.35 -15.64
CA PRO A 29 -12.45 13.16 -16.66
C PRO A 29 -10.93 13.21 -16.44
N ARG A 30 -10.16 12.97 -17.50
CA ARG A 30 -8.68 12.94 -17.44
C ARG A 30 -8.07 14.22 -16.87
N ALA A 31 -8.71 15.37 -17.10
CA ALA A 31 -8.24 16.67 -16.64
C ALA A 31 -8.33 16.81 -15.11
N GLU A 32 -9.23 16.10 -14.45
CA GLU A 32 -9.38 16.10 -12.99
C GLU A 32 -8.29 15.31 -12.28
N ILE A 33 -7.63 14.38 -12.99
CA ILE A 33 -6.57 13.55 -12.43
C ILE A 33 -5.26 14.34 -12.38
N PRO A 34 -4.62 14.53 -11.21
CA PRO A 34 -3.37 15.26 -11.07
C PRO A 34 -2.21 14.64 -11.86
N THR A 35 -1.24 15.47 -12.25
CA THR A 35 0.03 15.02 -12.85
C THR A 35 1.11 14.72 -11.82
N ASP A 36 0.87 15.10 -10.58
CA ASP A 36 1.77 14.94 -9.45
C ASP A 36 1.83 13.46 -9.01
N PRO A 37 2.91 13.07 -8.30
CA PRO A 37 2.96 11.77 -7.68
C PRO A 37 1.83 11.63 -6.65
N GLY A 38 1.44 10.39 -6.38
CA GLY A 38 0.45 10.14 -5.34
C GLY A 38 -0.07 8.73 -5.27
N ILE A 39 -1.04 8.53 -4.40
CA ILE A 39 -1.78 7.27 -4.27
C ILE A 39 -3.17 7.40 -4.87
N TYR A 40 -3.70 6.28 -5.37
CA TYR A 40 -5.07 6.16 -5.83
C TYR A 40 -5.71 4.94 -5.18
N ILE A 41 -6.99 5.08 -4.85
CA ILE A 41 -7.80 4.06 -4.20
C ILE A 41 -9.03 3.80 -5.08
N TRP A 42 -9.25 2.53 -5.40
CA TRP A 42 -10.45 2.08 -6.07
C TRP A 42 -11.44 1.59 -5.04
N PHE A 43 -12.69 1.93 -5.26
CA PHE A 43 -13.80 1.56 -4.40
C PHE A 43 -14.83 0.78 -5.20
N ARG A 44 -15.55 -0.09 -4.50
CA ARG A 44 -16.75 -0.74 -5.00
C ARG A 44 -17.74 -0.85 -3.86
N ASP A 45 -18.98 -0.43 -4.10
CA ASP A 45 -20.04 -0.40 -3.09
C ASP A 45 -19.63 0.37 -1.82
N GLY A 46 -18.85 1.45 -1.99
CA GLY A 46 -18.32 2.28 -0.91
C GLY A 46 -17.21 1.63 -0.07
N GLN A 47 -16.58 0.55 -0.54
CA GLN A 47 -15.48 -0.13 0.15
C GLN A 47 -14.19 -0.05 -0.69
N PRO A 48 -13.04 0.29 -0.10
CA PRO A 48 -11.76 0.22 -0.78
C PRO A 48 -11.46 -1.23 -1.18
N ILE A 49 -11.13 -1.43 -2.45
CA ILE A 49 -10.85 -2.75 -3.02
C ILE A 49 -9.42 -2.87 -3.56
N TYR A 50 -8.78 -1.73 -3.84
CA TYR A 50 -7.43 -1.66 -4.35
C TYR A 50 -6.79 -0.32 -3.99
N VAL A 51 -5.51 -0.33 -3.60
CA VAL A 51 -4.66 0.86 -3.51
C VAL A 51 -3.44 0.70 -4.40
N GLY A 52 -2.96 1.80 -4.97
CA GLY A 52 -1.65 1.81 -5.61
C GLY A 52 -1.13 3.22 -5.80
N GLU A 53 0.07 3.30 -6.36
CA GLU A 53 0.82 4.55 -6.50
C GLU A 53 1.08 4.91 -7.97
N GLY A 54 1.20 6.21 -8.24
CA GLY A 54 1.60 6.77 -9.53
C GLY A 54 2.77 7.72 -9.38
N LEU A 55 4.00 7.20 -9.31
CA LEU A 55 5.20 7.98 -8.93
C LEU A 55 5.99 8.59 -10.10
N GLY A 56 5.77 8.11 -11.33
CA GLY A 56 6.63 8.41 -12.48
C GLY A 56 6.32 9.74 -13.17
N ALA A 57 6.91 9.95 -14.35
CA ALA A 57 6.63 11.12 -15.18
C ALA A 57 5.12 11.23 -15.51
N LYS A 58 4.51 12.38 -15.19
CA LYS A 58 3.06 12.66 -15.23
C LYS A 58 2.22 11.87 -14.21
N GLY A 59 2.89 11.32 -13.18
CA GLY A 59 2.32 10.88 -11.91
C GLY A 59 1.08 10.01 -12.01
N LEU A 60 0.09 10.33 -11.18
CA LEU A 60 -1.22 9.67 -11.12
C LEU A 60 -1.87 9.57 -12.51
N ARG A 61 -1.91 10.64 -13.28
CA ARG A 61 -2.54 10.68 -14.62
C ARG A 61 -1.94 9.65 -15.58
N ARG A 62 -0.61 9.49 -15.61
CA ARG A 62 0.02 8.48 -16.47
C ARG A 62 -0.31 7.08 -15.98
N ARG A 63 -0.22 6.83 -14.68
CA ARG A 63 -0.49 5.52 -14.11
C ARG A 63 -1.93 5.06 -14.36
N LEU A 64 -2.89 5.92 -14.04
CA LEU A 64 -4.33 5.63 -14.18
C LEU A 64 -4.74 5.45 -15.64
N SER A 65 -4.07 6.10 -16.60
CA SER A 65 -4.34 5.88 -18.03
C SER A 65 -4.17 4.42 -18.47
N SER A 66 -3.24 3.68 -17.85
CA SER A 66 -3.07 2.25 -18.13
C SER A 66 -4.22 1.40 -17.58
N HIS A 67 -4.81 1.81 -16.46
CA HIS A 67 -5.95 1.13 -15.84
C HIS A 67 -7.26 1.36 -16.61
N PHE A 68 -7.40 2.52 -17.26
CA PHE A 68 -8.53 2.82 -18.14
C PHE A 68 -8.43 2.22 -19.55
N SER A 69 -7.28 1.63 -19.90
CA SER A 69 -7.14 0.98 -21.21
C SER A 69 -8.14 -0.16 -21.34
N LYS A 70 -8.82 -0.22 -22.49
CA LYS A 70 -9.74 -1.32 -22.85
C LYS A 70 -9.07 -2.40 -23.71
N GLY A 71 -7.77 -2.25 -24.00
CA GLY A 71 -7.03 -3.16 -24.87
C GLY A 71 -6.88 -4.57 -24.29
N ALA A 72 -6.58 -5.55 -25.15
CA ALA A 72 -6.44 -6.96 -24.78
C ALA A 72 -5.22 -7.26 -23.88
N ASP A 73 -4.24 -6.36 -23.84
CA ASP A 73 -3.06 -6.50 -22.98
C ASP A 73 -3.36 -6.03 -21.55
N LEU A 74 -3.41 -6.99 -20.63
CA LEU A 74 -3.58 -6.74 -19.20
C LEU A 74 -2.25 -6.51 -18.45
N SER A 75 -1.10 -6.87 -19.06
CA SER A 75 0.22 -6.86 -18.39
C SER A 75 0.65 -5.48 -17.90
N ARG A 76 0.15 -4.43 -18.56
CA ARG A 76 0.43 -3.02 -18.27
C ARG A 76 -0.36 -2.45 -17.10
N SER A 77 -1.35 -3.19 -16.58
CA SER A 77 -2.25 -2.72 -15.55
C SER A 77 -2.40 -3.76 -14.44
N THR A 78 -1.73 -3.51 -13.32
CA THR A 78 -1.83 -4.36 -12.11
C THR A 78 -3.27 -4.53 -11.63
N LEU A 79 -4.09 -3.47 -11.65
CA LEU A 79 -5.50 -3.54 -11.29
C LEU A 79 -6.27 -4.48 -12.21
N ARG A 80 -6.28 -4.22 -13.53
CA ARG A 80 -6.96 -5.07 -14.52
C ARG A 80 -6.53 -6.54 -14.43
N ALA A 81 -5.23 -6.81 -14.22
CA ALA A 81 -4.76 -8.17 -14.00
C ALA A 81 -5.32 -8.79 -12.70
N SER A 82 -5.42 -8.01 -11.61
CA SER A 82 -6.00 -8.48 -10.35
C SER A 82 -7.52 -8.71 -10.46
N VAL A 83 -8.23 -7.86 -11.21
CA VAL A 83 -9.64 -8.07 -11.55
C VAL A 83 -9.82 -9.35 -12.36
N ALA A 84 -8.95 -9.61 -13.35
CA ALA A 84 -9.00 -10.83 -14.12
C ALA A 84 -8.81 -12.08 -13.24
N VAL A 85 -7.88 -12.05 -12.29
CA VAL A 85 -7.70 -13.14 -11.30
C VAL A 85 -8.99 -13.35 -10.50
N ALA A 86 -9.57 -12.27 -9.97
CA ALA A 86 -10.75 -12.34 -9.12
C ALA A 86 -12.03 -12.77 -9.87
N GLN A 87 -12.21 -12.32 -11.11
CA GLN A 87 -13.44 -12.55 -11.88
C GLN A 87 -13.40 -13.80 -12.75
N LEU A 88 -12.20 -14.23 -13.18
CA LEU A 88 -12.03 -15.33 -14.13
C LEU A 88 -11.34 -16.54 -13.50
N GLY A 89 -10.81 -16.42 -12.28
CA GLY A 89 -10.07 -17.50 -11.62
C GLY A 89 -8.73 -17.85 -12.30
N ILE A 90 -8.23 -17.00 -13.20
CA ILE A 90 -6.95 -17.23 -13.88
C ILE A 90 -5.78 -16.84 -12.97
N GLY A 91 -4.63 -17.49 -13.14
CA GLY A 91 -3.41 -17.13 -12.41
C GLY A 91 -2.89 -15.74 -12.76
N ARG A 92 -2.28 -15.04 -11.77
CA ARG A 92 -1.69 -13.70 -11.98
C ARG A 92 -0.56 -13.71 -13.01
N SER A 93 0.19 -14.80 -13.11
CA SER A 93 1.21 -14.99 -14.15
C SER A 93 0.60 -14.95 -15.55
N VAL A 94 -0.51 -15.67 -15.76
CA VAL A 94 -1.27 -15.68 -17.01
C VAL A 94 -1.86 -14.30 -17.31
N ALA A 95 -2.49 -13.66 -16.32
CA ALA A 95 -3.09 -12.33 -16.47
C ALA A 95 -2.06 -11.24 -16.78
N ARG A 96 -0.77 -11.43 -16.44
CA ARG A 96 0.30 -10.47 -16.71
C ARG A 96 1.22 -10.87 -17.86
N GLN A 97 1.00 -12.03 -18.48
CA GLN A 97 1.82 -12.49 -19.58
C GLN A 97 1.57 -11.65 -20.84
N GLY A 98 2.67 -11.25 -21.49
CA GLY A 98 2.64 -10.65 -22.83
C GLY A 98 3.27 -11.62 -23.84
N PRO A 99 2.63 -11.94 -24.98
CA PRO A 99 1.28 -11.56 -25.40
C PRO A 99 0.18 -12.13 -24.48
N SER A 100 -0.97 -11.44 -24.40
CA SER A 100 -2.08 -11.85 -23.53
C SER A 100 -2.64 -13.21 -23.97
N LEU A 101 -2.71 -14.16 -23.02
CA LEU A 101 -3.43 -15.42 -23.20
C LEU A 101 -4.92 -15.30 -22.86
N VAL A 102 -5.34 -14.12 -22.41
CA VAL A 102 -6.73 -13.81 -22.05
C VAL A 102 -7.50 -13.51 -23.33
N ASN A 103 -8.54 -14.28 -23.60
CA ASN A 103 -9.32 -14.14 -24.82
C ASN A 103 -10.25 -12.90 -24.79
N ALA A 104 -10.87 -12.57 -25.93
CA ALA A 104 -11.70 -11.37 -26.05
C ALA A 104 -12.89 -11.35 -25.07
N ASP A 105 -13.54 -12.49 -24.83
CA ASP A 105 -14.70 -12.60 -23.93
C ASP A 105 -14.29 -12.35 -22.47
N GLN A 106 -13.15 -12.91 -22.06
CA GLN A 106 -12.55 -12.67 -20.75
C GLN A 106 -12.13 -11.20 -20.57
N ILE A 107 -11.57 -10.58 -21.59
CA ILE A 107 -11.25 -9.14 -21.57
C ILE A 107 -12.53 -8.31 -21.45
N ALA A 108 -13.63 -8.71 -22.09
CA ALA A 108 -14.91 -8.03 -21.98
C ALA A 108 -15.43 -8.04 -20.53
N VAL A 109 -15.32 -9.15 -19.80
CA VAL A 109 -15.67 -9.24 -18.37
C VAL A 109 -14.88 -8.20 -17.55
N VAL A 110 -13.55 -8.12 -17.73
CA VAL A 110 -12.71 -7.15 -17.01
C VAL A 110 -13.10 -5.70 -17.36
N ASN A 111 -13.34 -5.43 -18.65
CA ASN A 111 -13.71 -4.10 -19.13
C ASN A 111 -15.11 -3.66 -18.67
N GLN A 112 -16.03 -4.59 -18.45
CA GLN A 112 -17.37 -4.31 -17.89
C GLN A 112 -17.36 -4.15 -16.38
N TRP A 113 -16.40 -4.78 -15.70
CA TRP A 113 -16.29 -4.71 -14.24
C TRP A 113 -15.81 -3.33 -13.75
N LEU A 114 -14.82 -2.73 -14.41
CA LEU A 114 -14.23 -1.46 -13.97
C LEU A 114 -15.20 -0.26 -13.90
N PRO A 115 -16.12 -0.04 -14.87
CA PRO A 115 -17.09 1.05 -14.79
C PRO A 115 -18.03 1.01 -13.58
N SER A 116 -18.17 -0.14 -12.90
CA SER A 116 -18.95 -0.25 -11.66
C SER A 116 -18.20 0.23 -10.41
N CYS A 117 -16.96 0.68 -10.56
CA CYS A 117 -16.12 1.15 -9.46
C CYS A 117 -16.11 2.68 -9.35
N GLU A 118 -15.65 3.14 -8.19
CA GLU A 118 -15.34 4.54 -7.94
C GLU A 118 -13.83 4.68 -7.75
N LEU A 119 -13.31 5.89 -7.98
CA LEU A 119 -11.90 6.20 -7.90
C LEU A 119 -11.68 7.46 -7.07
N GLY A 120 -10.75 7.41 -6.13
CA GLY A 120 -10.24 8.58 -5.43
C GLY A 120 -8.72 8.58 -5.38
N TRP A 121 -8.12 9.71 -5.03
CA TRP A 121 -6.66 9.88 -4.97
C TRP A 121 -6.24 10.95 -3.97
N ILE A 122 -4.98 10.87 -3.54
CA ILE A 122 -4.27 11.92 -2.81
C ILE A 122 -2.99 12.21 -3.60
N ALA A 123 -2.79 13.47 -3.97
CA ALA A 123 -1.57 13.94 -4.62
C ALA A 123 -0.56 14.40 -3.56
N PHE A 124 0.71 14.22 -3.88
CA PHE A 124 1.85 14.58 -3.04
C PHE A 124 2.83 15.41 -3.85
N GLU A 125 3.65 16.21 -3.18
CA GLU A 125 4.74 16.94 -3.84
C GLU A 125 5.86 15.99 -4.26
N GLY A 126 6.13 14.96 -3.45
CA GLY A 126 7.22 14.01 -3.63
C GLY A 126 6.76 12.57 -3.85
N PRO A 127 7.46 11.78 -4.68
CA PRO A 127 7.17 10.36 -4.87
C PRO A 127 7.46 9.51 -3.63
N GLU A 128 8.40 9.93 -2.77
CA GLU A 128 8.80 9.19 -1.58
C GLU A 128 7.68 9.12 -0.54
N GLU A 129 6.97 10.22 -0.33
CA GLU A 129 5.85 10.29 0.62
C GLU A 129 4.67 9.43 0.17
N ALA A 130 4.33 9.51 -1.13
CA ALA A 130 3.29 8.67 -1.73
C ALA A 130 3.61 7.19 -1.59
N HIS A 131 4.86 6.80 -1.84
CA HIS A 131 5.32 5.42 -1.70
C HIS A 131 5.25 4.94 -0.24
N ALA A 132 5.80 5.75 0.69
CA ALA A 132 5.80 5.42 2.11
C ALA A 132 4.38 5.23 2.64
N LEU A 133 3.41 6.05 2.20
CA LEU A 133 2.01 5.89 2.59
C LEU A 133 1.39 4.62 1.99
N GLU A 134 1.62 4.31 0.71
CA GLU A 134 1.10 3.10 0.08
C GLU A 134 1.54 1.82 0.79
N VAL A 135 2.82 1.76 1.19
CA VAL A 135 3.39 0.65 1.95
C VAL A 135 2.70 0.51 3.31
N ARG A 136 2.60 1.60 4.09
CA ARG A 136 1.95 1.56 5.41
C ARG A 136 0.49 1.13 5.33
N LEU A 137 -0.25 1.63 4.33
CA LEU A 137 -1.64 1.22 4.11
C LEU A 137 -1.73 -0.29 3.85
N ARG A 138 -0.88 -0.84 2.98
CA ARG A 138 -0.92 -2.27 2.65
C ARG A 138 -0.46 -3.18 3.79
N ASP A 139 0.47 -2.70 4.61
CA ASP A 139 0.92 -3.41 5.81
C ASP A 139 -0.17 -3.42 6.90
N GLU A 140 -0.92 -2.32 7.05
CA GLU A 140 -2.01 -2.22 8.03
C GLU A 140 -3.23 -3.06 7.63
N TRP A 141 -3.67 -2.93 6.38
CA TRP A 141 -4.76 -3.72 5.83
C TRP A 141 -4.63 -3.85 4.32
N LEU A 142 -4.58 -5.09 3.85
CA LEU A 142 -4.40 -5.38 2.43
C LEU A 142 -5.75 -5.41 1.70
N PRO A 143 -6.03 -4.48 0.76
CA PRO A 143 -7.27 -4.54 0.02
C PRO A 143 -7.38 -5.82 -0.81
N PRO A 144 -8.59 -6.35 -1.04
CA PRO A 144 -8.81 -7.66 -1.63
C PRO A 144 -8.19 -7.86 -3.02
N LEU A 145 -8.00 -6.79 -3.81
CA LEU A 145 -7.35 -6.87 -5.13
C LEU A 145 -5.85 -6.55 -5.10
N ASN A 146 -5.28 -6.12 -3.98
CA ASN A 146 -3.84 -6.02 -3.79
C ASN A 146 -3.27 -7.42 -3.52
N LEU A 147 -3.33 -8.32 -4.51
CA LEU A 147 -2.88 -9.71 -4.34
C LEU A 147 -1.44 -9.75 -3.83
N VAL A 148 -1.20 -10.46 -2.71
CA VAL A 148 0.14 -10.84 -2.27
C VAL A 148 0.71 -11.72 -3.38
N GLN A 149 1.80 -11.29 -4.00
CA GLN A 149 2.55 -12.22 -4.83
C GLN A 149 3.17 -13.23 -3.86
N PRO A 150 2.97 -14.55 -4.05
CA PRO A 150 3.84 -15.49 -3.36
C PRO A 150 5.24 -15.10 -3.78
N GLN A 151 6.04 -14.59 -2.83
CA GLN A 151 7.43 -14.31 -3.11
C GLN A 151 8.00 -15.60 -3.67
N ALA A 152 8.67 -15.52 -4.82
CA ALA A 152 9.47 -16.63 -5.27
C ALA A 152 10.45 -16.87 -4.13
N VAL A 153 10.20 -17.91 -3.32
CA VAL A 153 11.21 -18.43 -2.41
C VAL A 153 12.31 -18.83 -3.37
N CYS A 154 13.34 -18.01 -3.44
CA CYS A 154 14.61 -18.41 -4.03
C CYS A 154 15.07 -19.60 -3.18
N VAL A 155 14.62 -20.80 -3.56
CA VAL A 155 15.26 -22.04 -3.18
C VAL A 155 16.60 -21.97 -3.88
N SER A 156 17.54 -21.26 -3.26
CA SER A 156 18.95 -21.42 -3.52
C SER A 156 19.24 -22.87 -3.21
N SER A 157 19.15 -23.73 -4.22
CA SER A 157 19.77 -25.05 -4.21
C SER A 157 21.27 -24.82 -4.10
N ARG A 158 21.74 -24.52 -2.88
CA ARG A 158 23.09 -24.91 -2.50
C ARG A 158 23.08 -26.42 -2.49
N ARG A 159 23.50 -27.03 -3.59
CA ARG A 159 24.18 -28.32 -3.55
C ARG A 159 25.44 -28.11 -2.72
N GLY A 160 25.27 -28.14 -1.41
CA GLY A 160 26.38 -28.28 -0.47
C GLY A 160 26.85 -29.71 -0.55
N THR A 161 27.95 -29.93 -1.26
CA THR A 161 28.79 -31.12 -1.10
C THR A 161 29.15 -31.21 0.39
N ILE A 162 28.74 -32.31 1.02
CA ILE A 162 29.13 -32.66 2.40
C ILE A 162 30.65 -32.94 2.38
N PRO A 163 31.50 -32.18 3.08
CA PRO A 163 32.87 -32.65 3.34
C PRO A 163 32.84 -33.72 4.44
N PRO A 164 33.69 -34.76 4.35
CA PRO A 164 33.72 -35.83 5.32
C PRO A 164 34.26 -35.38 6.67
N LEU A 165 33.72 -36.00 7.72
CA LEU A 165 34.17 -35.94 9.09
C LEU A 165 35.60 -36.52 9.20
N GLU A 166 36.59 -35.68 9.49
CA GLU A 166 37.80 -36.13 10.16
C GLU A 166 38.11 -35.29 11.41
N THR A 167 38.07 -36.02 12.51
CA THR A 167 38.49 -35.71 13.86
C THR A 167 40.00 -35.52 13.93
N VAL A 168 40.51 -34.36 14.38
CA VAL A 168 41.72 -34.31 15.22
C VAL A 168 41.62 -33.15 16.22
N ALA A 169 41.98 -33.48 17.45
CA ALA A 169 41.84 -32.74 18.68
C ALA A 169 42.92 -31.66 18.92
N ARG A 170 42.71 -30.98 20.06
CA ARG A 170 43.69 -30.52 21.08
C ARG A 170 43.99 -29.01 21.18
N THR A 171 43.71 -28.53 22.40
CA THR A 171 44.50 -27.61 23.27
C THR A 171 44.64 -26.15 22.79
N SER A 172 44.59 -25.10 23.61
CA SER A 172 44.60 -24.93 25.07
C SER A 172 44.47 -23.42 25.40
N ARG A 173 43.79 -23.13 26.53
CA ARG A 173 44.05 -22.10 27.56
C ARG A 173 44.59 -20.69 27.21
N LEU A 174 43.86 -19.72 27.77
CA LEU A 174 44.29 -18.54 28.55
C LEU A 174 45.00 -17.37 27.85
N SER A 175 44.32 -16.21 27.83
CA SER A 175 44.66 -14.93 28.50
C SER A 175 43.72 -13.85 27.95
N ARG A 176 42.79 -13.23 28.70
CA ARG A 176 42.95 -12.22 29.77
C ARG A 176 43.60 -10.91 29.28
N GLN A 177 42.79 -9.89 28.94
CA GLN A 177 42.88 -8.47 29.36
C GLN A 177 41.82 -7.67 28.56
N LEU A 178 40.75 -7.11 29.13
CA LEU A 178 40.63 -5.87 29.93
C LEU A 178 40.83 -4.58 29.09
N LEU A 179 39.75 -3.87 28.78
CA LEU A 179 39.70 -2.40 28.59
C LEU A 179 38.27 -1.93 28.91
N LEU A 180 38.04 -1.37 30.11
CA LEU A 180 37.72 0.05 30.40
C LEU A 180 36.34 0.49 29.84
N ALA A 181 35.29 0.59 30.67
CA ALA A 181 34.93 1.67 31.61
C ALA A 181 34.12 2.82 30.94
N ALA A 182 32.89 3.02 31.43
CA ALA A 182 31.98 4.16 31.24
C ALA A 182 32.46 5.39 32.07
N PRO A 183 31.65 6.43 32.43
CA PRO A 183 30.46 7.11 31.87
C PRO A 183 30.64 8.67 31.85
N GLY A 184 29.61 9.44 31.45
CA GLY A 184 29.45 10.87 31.79
C GLY A 184 28.17 11.43 31.15
N CYS A 185 27.08 11.71 31.89
CA CYS A 185 26.81 12.82 32.82
C CYS A 185 26.77 14.22 32.17
N ALA A 186 25.56 14.74 31.95
CA ALA A 186 25.04 16.05 32.42
C ALA A 186 23.65 16.28 31.74
N GLU A 187 22.52 16.31 32.45
CA GLU A 187 21.98 17.41 33.28
C GLU A 187 21.27 18.46 32.39
N LEU A 188 19.94 18.32 32.26
CA LEU A 188 18.89 19.19 32.83
C LEU A 188 18.97 20.67 32.41
N GLU A 189 18.03 21.12 31.60
CA GLU A 189 17.29 22.36 31.89
C GLU A 189 15.83 22.24 31.44
N GLU A 190 14.97 22.25 32.45
CA GLU A 190 13.53 22.33 32.44
C GLU A 190 13.17 23.83 32.46
N VAL A 191 12.46 24.32 31.44
CA VAL A 191 11.90 25.68 31.47
C VAL A 191 10.38 25.55 31.56
N ASP A 192 9.93 25.52 32.81
CA ASP A 192 8.57 25.81 33.22
C ASP A 192 8.35 27.33 33.23
N ARG A 193 7.44 27.83 32.38
CA ARG A 193 6.78 29.12 32.57
C ARG A 193 5.38 29.09 31.95
N GLY A 194 4.39 29.21 32.82
CA GLY A 194 3.30 30.16 32.58
C GLY A 194 1.89 29.60 32.58
N LEU A 195 1.41 29.24 33.78
CA LEU A 195 -0.01 29.21 34.09
C LEU A 195 -0.66 30.58 33.76
N GLY A 196 -1.71 30.54 32.95
CA GLY A 196 -2.58 31.68 32.63
C GLY A 196 -4.04 31.24 32.56
N LEU A 197 -4.57 30.71 33.67
CA LEU A 197 -6.00 30.52 33.87
C LEU A 197 -6.68 31.90 33.98
N THR A 198 -7.59 32.22 33.07
CA THR A 198 -8.76 33.05 33.40
C THR A 198 -10.01 32.45 32.76
N LEU A 199 -10.78 31.80 33.63
CA LEU A 199 -12.15 31.39 33.44
C LEU A 199 -13.02 32.65 33.43
N THR A 200 -13.83 32.88 32.39
CA THR A 200 -14.98 33.78 32.50
C THR A 200 -16.17 33.09 31.86
N GLN A 201 -17.04 32.56 32.71
CA GLN A 201 -18.36 32.10 32.35
C GLN A 201 -19.21 33.35 32.02
N HIS A 202 -19.82 33.36 30.84
CA HIS A 202 -20.91 34.29 30.54
C HIS A 202 -22.19 33.48 30.37
N THR A 203 -22.99 33.50 31.43
CA THR A 203 -24.42 33.20 31.38
C THR A 203 -25.13 34.42 30.79
N SER A 204 -25.95 34.20 29.78
CA SER A 204 -27.02 35.14 29.42
C SER A 204 -28.17 34.35 28.80
N ALA A 205 -29.20 34.18 29.63
CA ALA A 205 -30.57 33.90 29.22
C ALA A 205 -31.39 35.16 29.50
N CYS A 206 -32.04 35.71 28.48
CA CYS A 206 -33.26 36.54 28.55
C CYS A 206 -33.68 36.99 27.15
N ARG A 207 -34.64 36.31 26.54
CA ARG A 207 -36.01 36.79 26.27
C ARG A 207 -36.80 35.75 25.49
#